data_AF-A0A1S8C804-F1
#
_entry.id   AF-A0A1S8C804-F1
#
_cell.length_a   1.000
_cell.length_b   1.000
_cell.length_c   1.000
_cell.angle_alpha   90.00
_cell.angle_beta   90.00
_cell.angle_gamma   90.00
#
_symmetry.space_group_name_H-M   'P 1'
#
loop_
_entity.id
_entity.type
_entity.pdbx_description
1 polymer ?
#
loop_
_entity_poly.entity_id
_entity_poly.type
_entity_poly.pdbx_seq_one_letter_code
_entity_poly.pdbx_strand_id
1 'polypeptide(L)'
;MKIRTTVAALALSLALPLAACGATDSATTASTSIGSTDSSTSTTDSAEFGGGGMPGGGQGGPGGSVDASSVTTEEQLVALIQDAYGDPGLDLHRGHQPVQDVLDEVLGISHDELHVRMDAGQGLAEVAEDLGIDPQELIDGMVAKYGVAIDTLLADGTITQEQADQYLADLETAFEFRVTWDGEAATPTYAGLDA
;
A
#
# COMPACT_ATOMS: atom_id res chain seq x y z
N MET A 1 -24.87 3.97 25.00
CA MET A 1 -25.78 2.81 24.83
C MET A 1 -24.94 1.67 24.27
N LYS A 2 -24.83 0.54 24.99
CA LYS A 2 -24.13 -0.67 24.52
C LYS A 2 -25.11 -1.50 23.70
N ILE A 3 -24.80 -1.80 22.44
CA ILE A 3 -25.56 -2.77 21.65
C ILE A 3 -24.61 -3.89 21.27
N ARG A 4 -24.89 -5.07 21.81
CA ARG A 4 -24.17 -6.33 21.61
C ARG A 4 -24.92 -7.10 20.53
N THR A 5 -24.30 -7.40 19.41
CA THR A 5 -24.92 -8.24 18.38
C THR A 5 -24.03 -9.45 18.12
N THR A 6 -24.45 -10.55 18.71
CA THR A 6 -24.01 -11.93 18.45
C THR A 6 -24.84 -12.49 17.29
N VAL A 7 -24.42 -13.65 16.74
CA VAL A 7 -25.09 -14.54 15.74
C VAL A 7 -24.37 -14.50 14.38
N ALA A 8 -23.97 -15.58 13.71
CA ALA A 8 -23.79 -16.99 14.05
C ALA A 8 -22.99 -17.63 12.90
N ALA A 9 -21.99 -18.44 13.23
CA ALA A 9 -21.28 -19.26 12.27
C ALA A 9 -22.16 -20.44 11.82
N LEU A 10 -22.32 -20.61 10.52
CA LEU A 10 -22.86 -21.85 9.93
C LEU A 10 -21.93 -22.31 8.80
N ALA A 11 -21.00 -23.18 9.15
CA ALA A 11 -20.21 -23.95 8.19
C ALA A 11 -21.09 -25.04 7.58
N LEU A 12 -21.12 -25.13 6.24
CA LEU A 12 -21.66 -26.31 5.55
C LEU A 12 -20.67 -26.75 4.47
N SER A 13 -19.88 -27.76 4.85
CA SER A 13 -19.02 -28.53 3.97
C SER A 13 -19.86 -29.41 3.05
N LEU A 14 -19.63 -29.35 1.73
CA LEU A 14 -20.08 -30.38 0.81
C LEU A 14 -18.93 -30.77 -0.12
N ALA A 15 -18.63 -32.07 -0.13
CA ALA A 15 -17.55 -32.70 -0.87
C ALA A 15 -18.11 -33.72 -1.87
N LEU A 16 -17.34 -33.93 -2.96
CA LEU A 16 -17.33 -35.05 -3.94
C LEU A 16 -18.37 -35.06 -5.10
N PRO A 17 -18.13 -35.78 -6.24
CA PRO A 17 -17.00 -36.67 -6.60
C PRO A 17 -16.40 -36.54 -8.03
N LEU A 18 -15.35 -37.35 -8.20
CA LEU A 18 -14.51 -37.75 -9.33
C LEU A 18 -15.23 -38.58 -10.42
N ALA A 19 -14.96 -38.33 -11.73
CA ALA A 19 -15.04 -39.26 -12.90
C ALA A 19 -14.99 -38.45 -14.22
N ALA A 20 -14.46 -38.88 -15.38
CA ALA A 20 -13.65 -40.00 -15.83
C ALA A 20 -13.25 -39.74 -17.31
N CYS A 21 -12.09 -40.28 -17.69
CA CYS A 21 -11.60 -40.74 -19.00
C CYS A 21 -12.40 -40.46 -20.30
N GLY A 22 -11.69 -39.97 -21.32
CA GLY A 22 -12.15 -40.00 -22.72
C GLY A 22 -11.11 -39.43 -23.69
N ALA A 23 -10.15 -40.26 -24.08
CA ALA A 23 -9.14 -39.95 -25.10
C ALA A 23 -9.73 -39.99 -26.52
N THR A 24 -9.41 -39.00 -27.35
CA THR A 24 -9.24 -39.18 -28.80
C THR A 24 -8.10 -38.31 -29.31
N ASP A 25 -7.02 -39.01 -29.64
CA ASP A 25 -5.90 -38.60 -30.47
C ASP A 25 -6.38 -38.15 -31.86
N SER A 26 -5.87 -37.02 -32.36
CA SER A 26 -5.58 -36.83 -33.78
C SER A 26 -4.58 -35.69 -33.93
N ALA A 27 -3.34 -36.11 -34.08
CA ALA A 27 -2.24 -35.30 -34.57
C ALA A 27 -2.56 -34.69 -35.95
N THR A 28 -2.29 -33.40 -36.09
CA THR A 28 -1.73 -32.88 -37.35
C THR A 28 -0.52 -32.03 -37.00
N THR A 29 0.58 -32.42 -37.61
CA THR A 29 1.93 -31.91 -37.42
C THR A 29 2.22 -30.74 -38.34
N ALA A 30 3.16 -29.93 -37.86
CA ALA A 30 4.05 -28.99 -38.55
C ALA A 30 3.66 -27.51 -38.39
N SER A 31 4.56 -26.59 -38.10
CA SER A 31 5.88 -26.56 -37.43
C SER A 31 6.34 -25.10 -37.56
N THR A 32 7.21 -24.66 -36.66
CA THR A 32 8.04 -23.43 -36.79
C THR A 32 7.25 -22.16 -36.42
N SER A 33 7.66 -21.32 -35.47
CA SER A 33 9.00 -20.85 -35.11
C SER A 33 9.01 -20.29 -33.68
N ILE A 34 10.10 -20.57 -32.98
CA ILE A 34 10.80 -19.76 -31.96
C ILE A 34 10.15 -18.44 -31.50
N GLY A 35 10.08 -18.28 -30.17
CA GLY A 35 9.83 -17.01 -29.50
C GLY A 35 9.84 -17.17 -27.99
N SER A 36 11.02 -17.40 -27.41
CA SER A 36 11.26 -17.15 -25.98
C SER A 36 11.46 -15.66 -25.79
N THR A 37 10.77 -15.05 -24.82
CA THR A 37 11.04 -13.79 -24.08
C THR A 37 9.69 -13.27 -23.57
N ASP A 38 9.54 -12.62 -22.44
CA ASP A 38 10.29 -12.46 -21.20
C ASP A 38 9.29 -11.80 -20.24
N SER A 39 9.45 -12.04 -18.95
CA SER A 39 8.76 -11.33 -17.89
C SER A 39 8.83 -9.82 -18.14
N SER A 40 7.67 -9.16 -18.26
CA SER A 40 7.65 -7.71 -18.30
C SER A 40 7.85 -7.17 -16.88
N THR A 41 9.11 -7.06 -16.47
CA THR A 41 9.54 -6.06 -15.51
C THR A 41 9.38 -4.70 -16.16
N SER A 42 8.42 -3.91 -15.70
CA SER A 42 8.28 -2.50 -16.07
C SER A 42 9.44 -1.73 -15.44
N THR A 43 10.53 -1.61 -16.18
CA THR A 43 11.62 -0.68 -15.91
C THR A 43 11.11 0.74 -16.12
N THR A 44 11.13 1.54 -15.06
CA THR A 44 10.99 2.99 -15.11
C THR A 44 12.04 3.57 -16.06
N ASP A 45 11.54 4.30 -17.06
CA ASP A 45 12.34 5.00 -18.07
C ASP A 45 13.28 6.01 -17.40
N SER A 46 14.56 5.88 -17.74
CA SER A 46 15.62 6.78 -17.31
C SER A 46 15.65 7.96 -18.27
N ALA A 47 15.03 9.06 -17.87
CA ALA A 47 15.31 10.36 -18.48
C ALA A 47 16.71 10.83 -18.03
N GLU A 48 17.67 10.76 -18.96
CA GLU A 48 18.97 11.44 -18.89
C GLU A 48 18.76 12.96 -18.70
N PHE A 49 18.93 13.47 -17.47
CA PHE A 49 19.16 14.89 -17.21
C PHE A 49 20.64 15.09 -16.86
N GLY A 50 21.35 15.74 -17.77
CA GLY A 50 22.79 15.94 -17.68
C GLY A 50 23.23 16.83 -16.52
N GLY A 51 24.36 16.44 -15.92
CA GLY A 51 25.40 17.35 -15.44
C GLY A 51 25.08 18.23 -14.24
N GLY A 52 25.40 17.73 -13.04
CA GLY A 52 25.56 18.56 -11.85
C GLY A 52 25.70 17.70 -10.60
N GLY A 53 26.94 17.52 -10.12
CA GLY A 53 27.20 16.75 -8.90
C GLY A 53 26.51 17.37 -7.68
N MET A 54 25.67 16.57 -7.03
CA MET A 54 25.15 16.86 -5.70
C MET A 54 25.71 15.80 -4.74
N PRO A 55 26.60 16.15 -3.79
CA PRO A 55 26.97 15.27 -2.70
C PRO A 55 26.00 15.47 -1.52
N GLY A 56 25.34 14.40 -1.06
CA GLY A 56 24.82 14.33 0.32
C GLY A 56 23.51 13.58 0.52
N GLY A 57 23.60 12.36 1.06
CA GLY A 57 22.63 11.78 2.01
C GLY A 57 21.46 10.98 1.44
N GLY A 58 21.43 9.66 1.72
CA GLY A 58 20.22 8.83 1.66
C GLY A 58 20.26 7.72 0.62
N GLN A 59 20.59 6.50 1.04
CA GLN A 59 20.35 5.28 0.26
C GLN A 59 18.86 4.97 0.23
N GLY A 60 18.11 5.59 -0.69
CA GLY A 60 16.75 5.20 -1.05
C GLY A 60 16.76 4.56 -2.43
N GLY A 61 16.99 3.24 -2.50
CA GLY A 61 16.82 2.47 -3.74
C GLY A 61 15.35 2.35 -4.12
N PRO A 62 15.03 2.10 -5.41
CA PRO A 62 13.66 2.12 -5.89
C PRO A 62 12.78 1.04 -5.23
N GLY A 63 11.77 1.48 -4.46
CA GLY A 63 10.51 0.73 -4.26
C GLY A 63 10.51 -0.47 -3.31
N GLY A 64 11.39 -0.53 -2.30
CA GLY A 64 11.24 -1.50 -1.22
C GLY A 64 10.10 -1.10 -0.28
N SER A 65 9.19 -2.03 0.04
CA SER A 65 8.19 -1.85 1.10
C SER A 65 8.88 -1.35 2.37
N VAL A 66 8.39 -0.25 2.95
CA VAL A 66 8.85 0.21 4.27
C VAL A 66 8.32 -0.76 5.32
N ASP A 67 9.20 -1.64 5.81
CA ASP A 67 8.91 -2.49 6.96
C ASP A 67 8.79 -1.62 8.21
N ALA A 68 7.57 -1.36 8.68
CA ALA A 68 7.31 -0.54 9.88
C ALA A 68 8.08 -1.05 11.11
N SER A 69 8.33 -2.36 11.22
CA SER A 69 9.11 -2.97 12.30
C SER A 69 10.61 -2.69 12.24
N SER A 70 11.13 -2.18 11.13
CA SER A 70 12.55 -1.81 10.99
C SER A 70 12.85 -0.40 11.51
N VAL A 71 11.81 0.38 11.80
CA VAL A 71 11.91 1.72 12.37
C VAL A 71 12.30 1.61 13.84
N THR A 72 13.47 2.12 14.17
CA THR A 72 14.06 2.06 15.52
C THR A 72 14.46 3.44 16.06
N THR A 73 14.43 4.48 15.22
CA THR A 73 14.74 5.85 15.64
C THR A 73 13.59 6.79 15.32
N GLU A 74 13.49 7.86 16.08
CA GLU A 74 12.49 8.91 15.86
C GLU A 74 12.61 9.54 14.47
N GLU A 75 13.83 9.76 13.97
CA GLU A 75 14.05 10.26 12.60
C GLU A 75 13.46 9.33 11.53
N GLN A 76 13.57 8.02 11.73
CA GLN A 76 12.96 7.03 10.83
C GLN A 76 11.44 7.03 10.94
N LEU A 77 10.89 7.28 12.13
CA LEU A 77 9.45 7.41 12.33
C LEU A 77 8.91 8.66 11.62
N VAL A 78 9.60 9.79 11.73
CA VAL A 78 9.26 11.03 11.01
C VAL A 78 9.29 10.81 9.50
N ALA A 79 10.32 10.12 8.99
CA ALA A 79 10.38 9.76 7.58
C ALA A 79 9.23 8.83 7.15
N LEU A 80 8.88 7.84 7.98
CA LEU A 80 7.76 6.93 7.73
C LEU A 80 6.41 7.68 7.67
N ILE A 81 6.18 8.64 8.57
CA ILE A 81 4.97 9.48 8.54
C ILE A 81 4.97 10.39 7.32
N GLN A 82 6.13 10.94 6.92
CA GLN A 82 6.23 11.69 5.66
C GLN A 82 5.88 10.82 4.44
N ASP A 83 6.39 9.59 4.39
CA ASP A 83 6.06 8.61 3.34
C ASP A 83 4.58 8.20 3.37
N ALA A 84 3.92 8.22 4.53
CA ALA A 84 2.49 7.95 4.66
C ALA A 84 1.64 8.96 3.87
N TYR A 85 2.11 10.21 3.69
CA TYR A 85 1.44 11.15 2.77
C TYR A 85 1.53 10.70 1.31
N GLY A 86 2.60 10.00 0.90
CA GLY A 86 2.83 9.55 -0.46
C GLY A 86 3.54 10.57 -1.36
N ASP A 87 3.95 10.13 -2.54
CA ASP A 87 4.73 10.93 -3.48
C ASP A 87 3.83 11.83 -4.33
N PRO A 88 3.92 13.17 -4.23
CA PRO A 88 3.10 14.09 -4.99
C PRO A 88 3.39 14.09 -6.50
N GLY A 89 4.54 13.54 -6.93
CA GLY A 89 4.93 13.46 -8.34
C GLY A 89 4.27 12.32 -9.12
N LEU A 90 3.54 11.44 -8.43
CA LEU A 90 2.89 10.26 -9.02
C LEU A 90 1.37 10.42 -9.21
N ASP A 91 0.86 11.66 -9.32
CA ASP A 91 -0.57 11.93 -9.51
C ASP A 91 -1.44 11.28 -8.43
N LEU A 92 -2.71 10.93 -8.70
CA LEU A 92 -3.64 10.31 -7.75
C LEU A 92 -3.10 8.99 -7.16
N HIS A 93 -2.15 8.33 -7.84
CA HIS A 93 -1.54 7.08 -7.38
C HIS A 93 -0.65 7.28 -6.15
N ARG A 94 -0.07 8.48 -5.93
CA ARG A 94 0.70 8.85 -4.72
C ARG A 94 1.77 7.84 -4.25
N GLY A 95 2.21 6.92 -5.11
CA GLY A 95 3.06 5.77 -4.75
C GLY A 95 2.40 4.80 -3.75
N HIS A 96 1.81 3.71 -4.22
CA HIS A 96 1.18 2.69 -3.37
C HIS A 96 2.10 1.58 -2.88
N GLN A 97 3.27 1.39 -3.49
CA GLN A 97 4.21 0.34 -3.12
C GLN A 97 4.48 0.20 -1.61
N PRO A 98 4.70 1.28 -0.83
CA PRO A 98 4.90 1.12 0.62
C PRO A 98 3.68 0.52 1.33
N VAL A 99 2.47 0.90 0.90
CA VAL A 99 1.20 0.58 1.56
C VAL A 99 0.44 -0.58 0.88
N GLN A 100 1.01 -1.15 -0.19
CA GLN A 100 0.30 -2.05 -1.11
C GLN A 100 -0.35 -3.22 -0.38
N ASP A 101 0.35 -3.89 0.54
CA ASP A 101 -0.27 -5.05 1.20
C ASP A 101 -1.51 -4.69 2.02
N VAL A 102 -1.59 -3.47 2.58
CA VAL A 102 -2.80 -3.01 3.30
C VAL A 102 -3.93 -2.79 2.31
N LEU A 103 -3.62 -2.16 1.17
CA LEU A 103 -4.61 -1.91 0.13
C LEU A 103 -5.17 -3.25 -0.40
N ASP A 104 -4.30 -4.22 -0.68
CA ASP A 104 -4.70 -5.54 -1.15
C ASP A 104 -5.55 -6.29 -0.09
N GLU A 105 -5.19 -6.18 1.20
CA GLU A 105 -5.92 -6.83 2.31
C GLU A 105 -7.29 -6.18 2.59
N VAL A 106 -7.35 -4.86 2.61
CA VAL A 106 -8.57 -4.12 2.98
C VAL A 106 -9.51 -3.97 1.78
N LEU A 107 -9.00 -3.57 0.61
CA LEU A 107 -9.82 -3.38 -0.59
C LEU A 107 -10.22 -4.71 -1.23
N GLY A 108 -9.43 -5.76 -1.04
CA GLY A 108 -9.72 -7.09 -1.61
C GLY A 108 -9.63 -7.15 -3.14
N ILE A 109 -9.01 -6.15 -3.77
CA ILE A 109 -8.68 -6.10 -5.19
C ILE A 109 -7.16 -6.21 -5.37
N SER A 110 -6.70 -6.56 -6.58
CA SER A 110 -5.26 -6.52 -6.87
C SER A 110 -4.78 -5.09 -7.12
N HIS A 111 -3.50 -4.86 -6.90
CA HIS A 111 -2.82 -3.62 -7.29
C HIS A 111 -3.04 -3.23 -8.77
N ASP A 112 -3.06 -4.19 -9.70
CA ASP A 112 -3.36 -3.90 -11.11
C ASP A 112 -4.79 -3.36 -11.29
N GLU A 113 -5.76 -3.90 -10.56
CA GLU A 113 -7.15 -3.45 -10.65
C GLU A 113 -7.36 -2.09 -9.98
N LEU A 114 -6.61 -1.80 -8.92
CA LEU A 114 -6.55 -0.47 -8.33
C LEU A 114 -5.98 0.54 -9.33
N HIS A 115 -4.85 0.21 -9.97
CA HIS A 115 -4.20 1.06 -10.95
C HIS A 115 -5.14 1.45 -12.10
N VAL A 116 -5.90 0.48 -12.64
CA VAL A 116 -6.88 0.75 -13.71
C VAL A 116 -7.97 1.75 -13.27
N ARG A 117 -8.44 1.67 -12.02
CA ARG A 117 -9.44 2.62 -11.49
C ARG A 117 -8.86 4.02 -11.30
N MET A 118 -7.62 4.11 -10.85
CA MET A 118 -6.94 5.39 -10.64
C MET A 118 -6.54 6.06 -11.97
N ASP A 119 -6.16 5.29 -12.99
CA ASP A 119 -6.00 5.80 -14.36
C ASP A 119 -7.32 6.37 -14.93
N ALA A 120 -8.46 5.88 -14.45
CA ALA A 120 -9.77 6.42 -14.79
C ALA A 120 -10.13 7.70 -13.98
N GLY A 121 -9.24 8.15 -13.08
CA GLY A 121 -9.39 9.35 -12.28
C GLY A 121 -10.07 9.15 -10.92
N GLN A 122 -10.18 7.92 -10.43
CA GLN A 122 -10.70 7.65 -9.08
C GLN A 122 -9.58 7.77 -8.04
N GLY A 123 -9.86 8.41 -6.90
CA GLY A 123 -8.99 8.38 -5.72
C GLY A 123 -9.20 7.12 -4.89
N LEU A 124 -8.39 6.94 -3.85
CA LEU A 124 -8.51 5.79 -2.94
C LEU A 124 -9.86 5.76 -2.22
N ALA A 125 -10.37 6.93 -1.80
CA ALA A 125 -11.68 7.04 -1.18
C ALA A 125 -12.79 6.55 -2.12
N GLU A 126 -12.81 7.02 -3.38
CA GLU A 126 -13.81 6.62 -4.37
C GLU A 126 -13.70 5.12 -4.72
N VAL A 127 -12.49 4.57 -4.77
CA VAL A 127 -12.30 3.14 -4.99
C VAL A 127 -12.83 2.32 -3.81
N ALA A 128 -12.56 2.73 -2.56
CA ALA A 128 -13.09 2.07 -1.38
C ALA A 128 -14.63 2.10 -1.37
N GLU A 129 -15.23 3.26 -1.63
CA GLU A 129 -16.68 3.42 -1.68
C GLU A 129 -17.34 2.55 -2.77
N ASP A 130 -16.74 2.45 -3.96
CA ASP A 130 -17.24 1.60 -5.05
C ASP A 130 -17.22 0.10 -4.70
N LEU A 131 -16.23 -0.30 -3.88
CA LEU A 131 -16.13 -1.66 -3.34
C LEU A 131 -17.03 -1.90 -2.11
N GLY A 132 -17.71 -0.86 -1.63
CA GLY A 132 -18.57 -0.91 -0.44
C GLY A 132 -17.80 -0.93 0.88
N ILE A 133 -16.57 -0.42 0.88
CA ILE A 133 -15.70 -0.27 2.04
C ILE A 133 -15.76 1.20 2.47
N ASP A 134 -15.84 1.43 3.77
CA ASP A 134 -15.79 2.80 4.29
C ASP A 134 -14.35 3.34 4.18
N PRO A 135 -14.13 4.55 3.64
CA PRO A 135 -12.79 5.14 3.57
C PRO A 135 -12.08 5.18 4.93
N GLN A 136 -12.83 5.30 6.03
CA GLN A 136 -12.26 5.23 7.37
C GLN A 136 -11.75 3.84 7.72
N GLU A 137 -12.41 2.76 7.28
CA GLU A 137 -11.90 1.39 7.49
C GLU A 137 -10.54 1.19 6.77
N LEU A 138 -10.36 1.82 5.60
CA LEU A 138 -9.08 1.84 4.91
C LEU A 138 -8.01 2.59 5.70
N ILE A 139 -8.33 3.79 6.18
CA ILE A 139 -7.42 4.61 6.99
C ILE A 139 -7.02 3.86 8.26
N ASP A 140 -7.99 3.27 8.98
CA ASP A 140 -7.76 2.52 10.21
C ASP A 140 -6.85 1.31 9.96
N GLY A 141 -7.02 0.59 8.84
CA GLY A 141 -6.15 -0.51 8.44
C GLY A 141 -4.70 -0.07 8.19
N MET A 142 -4.51 1.10 7.57
CA MET A 142 -3.19 1.67 7.34
C MET A 142 -2.56 2.13 8.66
N VAL A 143 -3.30 2.85 9.52
CA VAL A 143 -2.82 3.25 10.85
C VAL A 143 -2.45 2.04 11.69
N ALA A 144 -3.22 0.96 11.66
CA ALA A 144 -2.93 -0.25 12.42
C ALA A 144 -1.61 -0.93 11.99
N LYS A 145 -1.33 -1.03 10.69
CA LYS A 145 -0.08 -1.66 10.21
C LYS A 145 1.14 -0.80 10.52
N TYR A 146 1.03 0.52 10.36
CA TYR A 146 2.15 1.44 10.52
C TYR A 146 2.37 1.89 11.98
N GLY A 147 1.32 1.86 12.81
CA GLY A 147 1.39 2.14 14.24
C GLY A 147 2.30 1.19 15.02
N VAL A 148 2.61 0.01 14.47
CA VAL A 148 3.59 -0.93 15.03
C VAL A 148 4.99 -0.29 15.18
N ALA A 149 5.36 0.64 14.30
CA ALA A 149 6.61 1.40 14.45
C ALA A 149 6.58 2.25 15.72
N ILE A 150 5.46 2.94 15.97
CA ILE A 150 5.26 3.79 17.15
C ILE A 150 5.30 2.94 18.43
N ASP A 151 4.60 1.81 18.44
CA ASP A 151 4.62 0.87 19.57
C ASP A 151 6.03 0.35 19.87
N THR A 152 6.83 0.12 18.83
CA THR A 152 8.22 -0.34 18.96
C THR A 152 9.09 0.71 19.64
N LEU A 153 8.99 1.98 19.22
CA LEU A 153 9.75 3.09 19.81
C LEU A 153 9.30 3.38 21.26
N LEU A 154 8.00 3.25 21.54
CA LEU A 154 7.46 3.41 22.89
C LEU A 154 7.98 2.30 23.82
N ALA A 155 8.01 1.05 23.35
CA ALA A 155 8.51 -0.09 24.11
C ALA A 155 10.03 0.00 24.35
N ASP A 156 10.79 0.53 23.39
CA ASP A 156 12.22 0.82 23.54
C ASP A 156 12.49 2.00 24.49
N GLY A 157 11.50 2.88 24.69
CA GLY A 157 11.61 4.08 25.50
C GLY A 157 12.28 5.25 24.76
N THR A 158 12.35 5.17 23.43
CA THR A 158 12.83 6.25 22.56
C THR A 158 11.84 7.42 22.56
N ILE A 159 10.53 7.14 22.66
CA ILE A 159 9.46 8.13 22.77
C ILE A 159 8.66 7.95 24.05
N THR A 160 8.01 9.01 24.54
CA THR A 160 7.03 8.93 25.63
C THR A 160 5.65 8.52 25.14
N GLN A 161 4.75 8.17 26.06
CA GLN A 161 3.38 7.82 25.71
C GLN A 161 2.63 9.00 25.08
N GLU A 162 2.86 10.22 25.57
CA GLU A 162 2.26 11.42 24.98
C GLU A 162 2.76 11.68 23.55
N GLN A 163 4.05 11.40 23.28
CA GLN A 163 4.60 11.49 21.93
C GLN A 163 4.02 10.40 21.02
N ALA A 164 3.88 9.16 21.52
CA ALA A 164 3.27 8.07 20.77
C ALA A 164 1.84 8.39 20.32
N ASP A 165 1.01 8.93 21.22
CA ASP A 165 -0.36 9.35 20.91
C ASP A 165 -0.38 10.44 19.82
N GLN A 166 0.56 11.39 19.87
CA GLN A 166 0.66 12.46 18.88
C GLN A 166 1.15 11.94 17.52
N TYR A 167 2.16 11.06 17.50
CA TYR A 167 2.63 10.41 16.27
C TYR A 167 1.53 9.57 15.61
N LEU A 168 0.66 8.93 16.40
CA LEU A 168 -0.47 8.16 15.88
C LEU A 168 -1.49 9.10 15.21
N ALA A 169 -1.82 10.23 15.83
CA ALA A 169 -2.71 11.23 15.24
C ALA A 169 -2.13 11.85 13.95
N ASP A 170 -0.82 12.11 13.91
CA ASP A 170 -0.15 12.63 12.72
C ASP A 170 -0.13 11.59 11.59
N LEU A 171 0.06 10.32 11.92
CA LEU A 171 0.00 9.20 10.98
C LEU A 171 -1.41 9.03 10.41
N GLU A 172 -2.45 9.12 11.25
CA GLU A 172 -3.85 9.12 10.83
C GLU A 172 -4.12 10.28 9.86
N THR A 173 -3.67 11.50 10.20
CA THR A 173 -3.78 12.68 9.33
C THR A 173 -3.10 12.46 7.97
N ALA A 174 -1.93 11.82 7.95
CA ALA A 174 -1.20 11.53 6.73
C ALA A 174 -1.96 10.54 5.82
N PHE A 175 -2.55 9.49 6.40
CA PHE A 175 -3.36 8.53 5.65
C PHE A 175 -4.72 9.09 5.23
N GLU A 176 -5.38 9.88 6.07
CA GLU A 176 -6.59 10.61 5.70
C GLU A 176 -6.31 11.52 4.50
N PHE A 177 -5.23 12.32 4.57
CA PHE A 177 -4.82 13.15 3.45
C PHE A 177 -4.46 12.32 2.21
N ARG A 178 -3.88 11.12 2.34
CA ARG A 178 -3.62 10.23 1.20
C ARG A 178 -4.90 9.68 0.58
N VAL A 179 -5.84 9.24 1.39
CA VAL A 179 -7.07 8.56 0.94
C VAL A 179 -8.04 9.57 0.31
N THR A 180 -8.13 10.77 0.86
CA THR A 180 -9.09 11.81 0.45
C THR A 180 -8.53 12.81 -0.56
N TRP A 181 -7.29 12.65 -1.02
CA TRP A 181 -6.67 13.61 -1.92
C TRP A 181 -7.27 13.58 -3.33
N ASP A 182 -7.48 14.77 -3.87
CA ASP A 182 -8.17 15.02 -5.13
C ASP A 182 -7.23 15.44 -6.29
N GLY A 183 -5.92 15.56 -6.03
CA GLY A 183 -4.95 16.02 -7.03
C GLY A 183 -4.49 17.47 -6.85
N GLU A 184 -5.17 18.25 -6.01
CA GLU A 184 -4.98 19.71 -5.99
C GLU A 184 -4.11 20.20 -4.83
N ALA A 185 -4.22 19.56 -3.66
CA ALA A 185 -3.51 20.01 -2.47
C ALA A 185 -2.02 19.64 -2.51
N ALA A 186 -1.14 20.59 -2.14
CA ALA A 186 0.27 20.28 -1.94
C ALA A 186 0.44 19.30 -0.76
N THR A 187 1.32 18.30 -0.93
CA THR A 187 1.63 17.38 0.16
C THR A 187 2.30 18.12 1.32
N PRO A 188 1.76 18.02 2.55
CA PRO A 188 2.39 18.59 3.73
C PRO A 188 3.80 18.02 3.96
N THR A 189 4.71 18.89 4.39
CA THR A 189 6.01 18.44 4.91
C THR A 189 5.86 18.18 6.41
N TYR A 190 6.14 16.95 6.83
CA TYR A 190 6.15 16.56 8.22
C TYR A 190 7.57 16.69 8.79
N ALA A 191 7.72 17.48 9.84
CA ALA A 191 9.01 17.77 10.47
C ALA A 191 9.16 17.13 11.87
N GLY A 192 8.20 16.30 12.29
CA GLY A 192 8.15 15.72 13.64
C GLY A 192 7.52 16.64 14.68
N LEU A 193 7.50 16.19 15.93
CA LEU A 193 6.84 16.90 17.03
C LEU A 193 7.63 18.10 17.57
N ASP A 194 8.93 18.15 17.28
CA ASP A 194 9.84 19.19 17.76
C ASP A 194 10.01 20.37 16.77
N ALA A 195 9.20 20.40 15.70
CA ALA A 195 9.30 21.35 14.59
C ALA A 195 8.93 22.81 14.93
#